data_AF-A0A8W8K3U5-F1
#
_entry.id   AF-A0A8W8K3U5-F1
#
_cell.length_a   1.000
_cell.length_b   1.000
_cell.length_c   1.000
_cell.angle_alpha   90.00
_cell.angle_beta   90.00
_cell.angle_gamma   90.00
#
_symmetry.space_group_name_H-M   'P 1'
#
loop_
_entity.id
_entity.type
_entity.pdbx_description
1 polymer ?
#
loop_
_entity_poly.entity_id
_entity_poly.type
_entity_poly.pdbx_seq_one_letter_code
_entity_poly.pdbx_strand_id
1 'polypeptide(L)'
;MAANPTPSGRALAGCNFVAQDQIWKDHVHHEEVASKSWPNQWGFLTTKYEDLVKDDFQKKDESQKADLKSLMQVKPVTPIEEYIHVEPSNKPVPKTTAQAIGWRSAEKTHQLEKYGKYAKPKGGLVKQLNWPMEGII
;
A
#
# COMPACT_ATOMS: atom_id res chain seq x y z
N MET A 1 13.44 11.51 77.14
CA MET A 1 13.57 12.67 76.23
C MET A 1 13.47 12.14 74.82
N ALA A 2 12.29 12.22 74.19
CA ALA A 2 12.08 11.75 72.82
C ALA A 2 12.42 12.90 71.86
N ALA A 3 13.38 12.67 70.95
CA ALA A 3 13.75 13.63 69.92
C ALA A 3 12.63 13.73 68.87
N ASN A 4 12.16 14.93 68.59
CA ASN A 4 11.20 15.18 67.52
C ASN A 4 11.82 14.81 66.16
N PRO A 5 11.10 14.12 65.27
CA PRO A 5 11.61 13.80 63.95
C PRO A 5 11.81 15.08 63.14
N THR A 6 13.04 15.31 62.68
CA THR A 6 13.36 16.36 61.71
C THR A 6 12.61 16.12 60.40
N PRO A 7 11.89 17.10 59.85
CA PRO A 7 11.13 16.90 58.64
C PRO A 7 12.07 16.81 57.43
N SER A 8 12.08 15.65 56.76
CA SER A 8 12.88 15.39 55.57
C SER A 8 12.03 15.35 54.29
N GLY A 9 12.57 15.85 53.18
CA GLY A 9 12.28 15.38 51.81
C GLY A 9 11.22 16.11 50.98
N ARG A 10 10.22 16.78 51.57
CA ARG A 10 9.28 17.67 50.84
C ARG A 10 8.90 18.95 51.59
N ALA A 11 9.02 18.94 52.92
CA ALA A 11 8.74 20.12 53.75
C ALA A 11 9.84 21.21 53.70
N LEU A 12 11.07 20.85 53.27
CA LEU A 12 12.16 21.78 52.96
C LEU A 12 12.12 22.29 51.51
N ALA A 13 11.32 21.66 50.65
CA ALA A 13 11.06 22.11 49.29
C ALA A 13 10.03 23.27 49.29
N GLY A 14 10.10 24.14 50.30
CA GLY A 14 9.66 25.52 50.19
C GLY A 14 10.59 26.19 49.19
N CYS A 15 10.37 25.89 47.91
CA CYS A 15 10.98 26.57 46.78
C CYS A 15 10.96 28.06 47.06
N ASN A 16 12.09 28.72 46.85
CA ASN A 16 12.23 30.16 46.95
C ASN A 16 10.98 30.84 46.36
N PHE A 17 10.20 31.55 47.19
CA PHE A 17 8.92 32.14 46.76
C PHE A 17 9.12 33.09 45.58
N VAL A 18 10.30 33.70 45.46
CA VAL A 18 10.72 34.51 44.31
C VAL A 18 10.84 33.66 43.05
N ALA A 19 11.41 32.45 43.15
CA ALA A 19 11.50 31.54 42.01
C ALA A 19 10.11 31.03 41.60
N GLN A 20 9.23 30.74 42.56
CA GLN A 20 7.86 30.34 42.28
C GLN A 20 7.06 31.46 41.58
N ASP A 21 7.23 32.70 42.03
CA ASP A 21 6.63 33.89 41.43
C ASP A 21 7.17 34.16 40.02
N GLN A 22 8.46 33.97 39.79
CA GLN A 22 9.06 34.10 38.45
C GLN A 22 8.55 33.02 37.47
N ILE A 23 8.45 31.77 37.90
CA ILE A 23 7.86 30.70 37.07
C ILE A 23 6.42 31.04 36.69
N TRP A 24 5.64 31.57 37.64
CA TRP A 24 4.27 31.99 37.38
C TRP A 24 4.21 33.14 36.36
N LYS A 25 5.06 34.15 36.50
CA LYS A 25 5.19 35.25 35.54
C LYS A 25 5.57 34.77 34.15
N ASP A 26 6.52 33.85 34.06
CA ASP A 26 6.94 33.27 32.79
C ASP A 26 5.81 32.50 32.12
N HIS A 27 5.02 31.72 32.88
CA HIS A 27 3.85 31.03 32.32
C HIS A 27 2.82 32.03 31.79
N VAL A 28 2.45 33.06 32.56
CA VAL A 28 1.51 34.10 32.11
C VAL A 28 2.02 34.80 30.85
N HIS A 29 3.32 35.10 30.79
CA HIS A 29 3.91 35.71 29.61
C HIS A 29 3.87 34.79 28.38
N HIS A 30 4.20 33.50 28.55
CA HIS A 30 4.12 32.53 27.46
C HIS A 30 2.69 32.33 26.97
N GLU A 31 1.70 32.28 27.87
CA GLU A 31 0.29 32.20 27.51
C GLU A 31 -0.16 33.43 26.71
N GLU A 32 0.25 34.63 27.12
CA GLU A 32 -0.07 35.87 26.41
C GLU A 32 0.55 35.90 25.01
N VAL A 33 1.84 35.54 24.90
CA VAL A 33 2.56 35.49 23.61
C VAL A 33 1.95 34.43 22.71
N ALA A 34 1.68 33.23 23.24
CA ALA A 34 1.04 32.15 22.50
C ALA A 34 -0.35 32.56 22.02
N SER A 35 -1.17 33.22 22.85
CA SER A 35 -2.48 33.72 22.47
C SER A 35 -2.41 34.72 21.30
N LYS A 36 -1.39 35.60 21.29
CA LYS A 36 -1.17 36.56 20.21
C LYS A 36 -0.64 35.91 18.92
N SER A 37 0.25 34.92 19.03
CA SER A 37 0.82 34.24 17.85
C SER A 37 -0.10 33.15 17.29
N TRP A 38 -1.04 32.64 18.09
CA TRP A 38 -1.91 31.52 17.73
C TRP A 38 -2.77 31.78 16.49
N PRO A 39 -3.44 32.94 16.30
CA PRO A 39 -4.23 33.19 15.08
C PRO A 39 -3.39 33.18 13.80
N ASN A 40 -2.12 33.60 13.87
CA ASN A 40 -1.23 33.61 12.70
C ASN A 40 -0.74 32.19 12.35
N GLN A 41 -0.32 31.42 13.36
CA GLN A 41 0.23 30.08 13.15
C GLN A 41 -0.84 29.01 12.94
N TRP A 42 -1.99 29.14 13.63
CA TRP A 42 -3.02 28.11 13.73
C TRP A 42 -4.41 28.60 13.32
N GLY A 43 -4.55 29.85 12.87
CA GLY A 43 -5.83 30.39 12.41
C GLY A 43 -6.43 29.62 11.23
N PHE A 44 -5.61 28.89 10.45
CA PHE A 44 -6.11 28.02 9.39
C PHE A 44 -7.00 26.87 9.91
N LEU A 45 -6.89 26.50 11.19
CA LEU A 45 -7.74 25.47 11.80
C LEU A 45 -9.20 25.94 11.99
N THR A 46 -9.45 27.25 12.02
CA THR A 46 -10.81 27.80 12.12
C THR A 46 -11.44 28.04 10.75
N THR A 47 -10.64 28.16 9.71
CA THR A 47 -11.11 28.35 8.33
C THR A 47 -11.63 27.07 7.70
N LYS A 48 -12.58 27.18 6.76
CA LYS A 48 -13.09 26.03 6.02
C LYS A 48 -12.00 25.53 5.06
N TYR A 49 -11.89 24.20 4.94
CA TYR A 49 -10.97 23.56 4.00
C TYR A 49 -11.10 24.11 2.57
N GLU A 50 -12.33 24.34 2.12
CA GLU A 50 -12.61 24.89 0.79
C GLU A 50 -11.91 26.22 0.53
N ASP A 51 -11.75 27.09 1.55
CA ASP A 51 -11.10 28.40 1.44
C ASP A 51 -9.58 28.29 1.36
N LEU A 52 -8.99 27.33 2.08
CA LEU A 52 -7.54 27.08 2.08
C LEU A 52 -7.01 26.57 0.74
N VAL A 53 -7.91 26.00 -0.05
CA VAL A 53 -7.59 25.12 -1.16
C VAL A 53 -8.02 25.73 -2.51
N LYS A 54 -8.62 26.93 -2.47
CA LYS A 54 -9.07 27.67 -3.66
C LYS A 54 -7.94 28.04 -4.62
N ASP A 55 -6.78 28.36 -4.06
CA ASP A 55 -5.62 28.82 -4.85
C ASP A 55 -4.86 27.63 -5.45
N ASP A 56 -4.84 26.48 -4.74
CA ASP A 56 -4.20 25.25 -5.20
C ASP A 56 -5.01 24.53 -6.28
N PHE A 57 -6.34 24.50 -6.15
CA PHE A 57 -7.22 23.97 -7.20
C PHE A 57 -7.92 25.11 -7.93
N GLN A 58 -7.26 25.60 -8.98
CA GLN A 58 -7.92 26.41 -9.99
C GLN A 58 -9.21 25.70 -10.44
N LYS A 59 -10.33 26.44 -10.50
CA LYS A 59 -11.60 25.92 -11.01
C LYS A 59 -11.36 25.43 -12.44
N LYS A 60 -11.17 24.12 -12.60
CA LYS A 60 -11.07 23.50 -13.93
C LYS A 60 -12.33 23.85 -14.71
N ASP A 61 -12.13 24.47 -15.87
CA ASP A 61 -13.19 24.85 -16.78
C ASP A 61 -14.12 23.67 -17.04
N GLU A 62 -15.43 23.93 -17.08
CA GLU A 62 -16.44 22.89 -17.26
C GLU A 62 -16.28 22.11 -18.58
N SER A 63 -15.60 22.72 -19.56
CA SER A 63 -15.17 22.09 -20.81
C SER A 63 -14.27 20.86 -20.58
N GLN A 64 -13.32 20.94 -19.63
CA GLN A 64 -12.45 19.81 -19.31
C GLN A 64 -13.21 18.65 -18.64
N LYS A 65 -14.30 18.95 -17.91
CA LYS A 65 -15.14 17.92 -17.28
C LYS A 65 -16.04 17.21 -18.29
N ALA A 66 -16.45 17.89 -19.36
CA ALA A 66 -17.24 17.30 -20.44
C ALA A 66 -16.43 16.25 -21.23
N ASP A 67 -15.16 16.55 -21.55
CA ASP A 67 -14.25 15.60 -22.21
C ASP A 67 -14.03 14.34 -21.37
N LEU A 68 -13.83 14.48 -20.06
CA LEU A 68 -13.64 13.33 -19.16
C LEU A 68 -14.88 12.43 -19.09
N LYS A 69 -16.09 13.01 -19.09
CA LYS A 69 -17.33 12.22 -19.14
C LYS A 69 -17.46 11.46 -20.46
N SER A 70 -17.07 12.05 -21.58
CA SER A 70 -17.07 11.37 -22.87
C SER A 70 -16.08 10.20 -22.89
N LEU A 71 -14.90 10.36 -22.28
CA LEU A 71 -13.89 9.29 -22.17
C LEU A 71 -14.29 8.16 -21.20
N MET A 72 -15.08 8.46 -20.17
CA MET A 72 -15.58 7.48 -19.19
C MET A 72 -16.87 6.77 -19.59
N GLN A 73 -17.49 7.11 -20.72
CA GLN A 73 -18.66 6.40 -21.21
C GLN A 73 -18.24 5.00 -21.70
N VAL A 74 -18.39 4.02 -20.80
CA VAL A 74 -18.30 2.61 -21.16
C VAL A 74 -19.42 2.34 -22.15
N LYS A 75 -19.06 1.92 -23.37
CA LYS A 75 -20.06 1.50 -24.36
C LYS A 75 -20.94 0.44 -23.72
N PRO A 76 -22.27 0.49 -23.92
CA PRO A 76 -23.15 -0.54 -23.37
C PRO A 76 -22.64 -1.90 -23.83
N VAL A 77 -22.52 -2.83 -22.88
CA VAL A 77 -22.14 -4.21 -23.19
C VAL A 77 -23.23 -4.75 -24.09
N THR A 78 -22.94 -4.86 -25.39
CA THR A 78 -23.81 -5.57 -26.30
C THR A 78 -23.96 -6.99 -25.78
N PRO A 79 -25.18 -7.54 -25.74
CA PRO A 79 -25.41 -8.88 -25.21
C PRO A 79 -24.46 -9.86 -25.92
N ILE A 80 -23.68 -10.58 -25.12
CA ILE A 80 -22.60 -11.45 -25.58
C ILE A 80 -23.11 -12.53 -26.57
N GLU A 81 -24.39 -12.87 -26.44
CA GLU A 81 -25.14 -13.83 -27.24
C GLU A 81 -25.27 -13.45 -28.72
N GLU A 82 -25.24 -12.15 -29.06
CA GLU A 82 -25.31 -11.69 -30.46
C GLU A 82 -24.03 -11.99 -31.26
N TYR A 83 -22.88 -12.16 -30.57
CA TYR A 83 -21.57 -12.28 -31.21
C TYR A 83 -20.87 -13.60 -30.91
N ILE A 84 -21.14 -14.23 -29.77
CA ILE A 84 -20.53 -15.51 -29.39
C ILE A 84 -21.51 -16.65 -29.66
N HIS A 85 -21.43 -17.18 -30.87
CA HIS A 85 -22.13 -18.40 -31.25
C HIS A 85 -21.25 -19.60 -30.86
N VAL A 86 -21.56 -20.23 -29.72
CA VAL A 86 -20.88 -21.46 -29.30
C VAL A 86 -21.51 -22.63 -30.05
N GLU A 87 -21.08 -22.83 -31.29
CA GLU A 87 -21.40 -24.04 -32.04
C GLU A 87 -20.75 -25.25 -31.36
N PRO A 88 -21.41 -26.42 -31.34
CA PRO A 88 -20.83 -27.64 -30.80
C PRO A 88 -19.50 -27.96 -31.50
N SER A 89 -18.53 -28.48 -30.75
CA SER A 89 -17.20 -28.76 -31.30
C SER A 89 -17.29 -29.78 -32.44
N ASN A 90 -16.79 -29.43 -33.61
CA ASN A 90 -16.80 -30.29 -34.80
C ASN A 90 -16.00 -31.61 -34.66
N LYS A 91 -15.24 -31.78 -33.58
CA LYS A 91 -14.39 -32.95 -33.35
C LYS A 91 -14.90 -33.73 -32.14
N PRO A 92 -14.92 -35.07 -32.22
CA PRO A 92 -15.23 -35.88 -31.05
C PRO A 92 -14.16 -35.66 -29.97
N VAL A 93 -14.58 -35.73 -28.71
CA VAL A 93 -13.67 -35.73 -27.56
C VAL A 93 -12.61 -36.82 -27.78
N PRO A 94 -11.31 -36.53 -27.61
CA PRO A 94 -10.27 -37.52 -27.84
C PRO A 94 -10.48 -38.73 -26.91
N LYS A 95 -10.28 -39.93 -27.44
CA LYS A 95 -10.37 -41.17 -26.66
C LYS A 95 -9.21 -41.19 -25.66
N THR A 96 -9.49 -40.93 -24.39
CA THR A 96 -8.51 -41.09 -23.30
C THR A 96 -8.79 -42.38 -22.53
N THR A 97 -7.77 -42.93 -21.86
CA THR A 97 -7.90 -44.12 -21.00
C THR A 97 -8.73 -43.83 -19.73
N ALA A 98 -8.91 -42.54 -19.38
CA ALA A 98 -9.64 -42.08 -18.19
C ALA A 98 -10.84 -41.17 -18.52
N GLN A 99 -11.38 -41.28 -19.75
CA GLN A 99 -12.47 -40.46 -20.28
C GLN A 99 -12.23 -38.94 -20.15
N ALA A 100 -12.75 -38.31 -19.09
CA ALA A 100 -12.73 -36.86 -18.87
C ALA A 100 -11.63 -36.38 -17.91
N ILE A 101 -10.86 -37.27 -17.28
CA ILE A 101 -9.85 -36.89 -16.28
C ILE A 101 -8.45 -37.03 -16.87
N GLY A 102 -7.82 -35.89 -17.11
CA GLY A 102 -6.42 -35.80 -17.56
C GLY A 102 -6.30 -35.49 -19.05
N TRP A 103 -5.65 -34.38 -19.37
CA TRP A 103 -5.42 -33.91 -20.75
C TRP A 103 -4.36 -34.73 -21.51
N ARG A 104 -4.09 -35.96 -21.07
CA ARG A 104 -3.08 -36.83 -21.67
C ARG A 104 -3.77 -37.71 -22.71
N SER A 105 -3.47 -37.46 -23.99
CA SER A 105 -3.90 -38.34 -25.08
C SER A 105 -3.37 -39.76 -24.87
N ALA A 106 -4.24 -40.76 -25.01
CA ALA A 106 -3.86 -42.18 -24.92
C ALA A 106 -3.19 -42.69 -26.21
N GLU A 107 -3.26 -41.92 -27.30
CA GLU A 107 -2.65 -42.31 -28.57
C GLU A 107 -1.14 -42.15 -28.52
N LYS A 108 -0.44 -43.21 -28.94
CA LYS A 108 1.03 -43.29 -28.93
C LYS A 108 1.69 -42.21 -29.80
N THR A 109 1.00 -41.76 -30.84
CA THR A 109 1.41 -40.69 -31.76
C THR A 109 1.52 -39.32 -31.09
N HIS A 110 0.74 -39.07 -30.02
CA HIS A 110 0.67 -37.78 -29.34
C HIS A 110 1.48 -37.72 -28.04
N GLN A 111 2.31 -38.73 -27.76
CA GLN A 111 3.16 -38.74 -26.58
C GLN A 111 4.35 -37.78 -26.75
N LEU A 112 4.41 -36.73 -25.94
CA LEU A 112 5.52 -35.76 -25.93
C LEU A 112 6.82 -36.32 -25.31
N GLU A 113 6.73 -37.45 -24.61
CA GLU A 113 7.83 -38.18 -23.99
C GLU A 113 8.68 -38.91 -25.05
N LYS A 114 9.31 -38.17 -25.98
CA LYS A 114 10.15 -38.76 -27.04
C LYS A 114 11.35 -39.56 -26.50
N TYR A 115 11.81 -39.22 -25.30
CA TYR A 115 13.01 -39.80 -24.69
C TYR A 115 12.71 -40.62 -23.41
N GLY A 116 11.45 -40.69 -23.01
CA GLY A 116 10.98 -41.43 -21.83
C GLY A 116 11.65 -41.06 -20.51
N LYS A 117 11.42 -41.89 -19.49
CA LYS A 117 11.94 -41.73 -18.12
C LYS A 117 13.46 -41.92 -17.99
N TYR A 118 14.14 -42.23 -19.09
CA TYR A 118 15.56 -42.61 -19.11
C TYR A 118 16.45 -41.56 -19.78
N ALA A 119 15.96 -40.33 -19.97
CA ALA A 119 16.80 -39.23 -20.43
C ALA A 119 17.94 -39.01 -19.42
N LYS A 120 19.18 -39.22 -19.86
CA LYS A 120 20.37 -38.97 -19.05
C LYS A 120 20.39 -37.48 -18.67
N PRO A 121 20.60 -37.12 -17.38
CA PRO A 121 20.71 -35.72 -17.01
C PRO A 121 21.86 -35.10 -17.81
N LYS A 122 21.61 -33.96 -18.45
CA LYS A 122 22.59 -33.29 -19.34
C LYS A 122 23.77 -32.65 -18.58
N GLY A 123 23.99 -33.05 -17.31
CA GLY A 123 24.93 -32.44 -16.39
C GLY A 123 24.38 -31.17 -15.75
N GLY A 124 25.03 -30.72 -14.66
CA GLY A 124 24.72 -29.43 -14.04
C GLY A 124 25.14 -28.25 -14.94
N LEU A 125 24.44 -27.13 -14.81
CA LEU A 125 24.57 -25.94 -15.65
C LEU A 125 26.01 -25.38 -15.67
N VAL A 126 26.71 -25.48 -14.55
CA VAL A 126 28.15 -25.16 -14.41
C VAL A 126 29.01 -25.91 -15.42
N LYS A 127 28.81 -27.23 -15.56
CA LYS A 127 29.57 -28.07 -16.48
C LYS A 127 29.21 -27.78 -17.93
N GLN A 128 27.96 -27.41 -18.19
CA GLN A 128 27.53 -27.06 -19.54
C GLN A 128 28.11 -25.73 -20.01
N LEU A 129 28.25 -24.77 -19.10
CA LEU A 129 28.78 -23.44 -19.39
C LEU A 129 30.28 -23.30 -19.15
N ASN A 130 30.98 -24.38 -18.76
CA ASN A 130 32.39 -24.34 -18.34
C ASN A 130 32.67 -23.23 -17.31
N TRP A 131 31.76 -23.03 -16.36
CA TRP A 131 31.90 -21.93 -15.40
C TRP A 131 33.07 -22.20 -14.45
N PRO A 132 33.97 -21.22 -14.20
CA PRO A 132 34.99 -21.36 -13.16
C PRO A 132 34.35 -21.60 -11.78
N MET A 133 35.00 -22.44 -10.97
CA MET A 133 34.52 -22.80 -9.62
C MET A 133 34.36 -21.57 -8.70
N GLU A 134 35.12 -20.51 -8.96
CA GLU A 134 35.03 -19.24 -8.19
C GLU A 134 33.69 -18.51 -8.37
N GLY A 135 32.95 -18.79 -9.45
CA GLY A 135 31.62 -18.22 -9.69
C GLY A 135 30.48 -18.95 -8.99
N ILE A 136 30.80 -20.02 -8.25
CA ILE A 136 29.84 -20.85 -7.52
C ILE A 136 30.09 -20.58 -6.03
N ILE A 137 29.44 -19.54 -5.52
CA ILE A 137 29.45 -19.19 -4.09
C ILE A 137 28.47 -20.09 -3.34
#